data_AF-A0A397BCZ9-F1
#
_entry.id   AF-A0A397BCZ9-F1
#
_cell.length_a   1.000
_cell.length_b   1.000
_cell.length_c   1.000
_cell.angle_alpha   90.00
_cell.angle_beta   90.00
_cell.angle_gamma   90.00
#
_symmetry.space_group_name_H-M   'P 1'
#
loop_
_entity.id
_entity.type
_entity.pdbx_description
1 polymer ?
#
loop_
_entity_poly.entity_id
_entity_poly.type
_entity_poly.pdbx_seq_one_letter_code
_entity_poly.pdbx_strand_id
1 'polypeptide(L)'
;MWTCSHRQERCPLPCGSPCIQLPCDVRCPNLLECGHQCPGLCGEPCNVPCRHCASADLKHQVVDLILQLTLEDHDPNDSPLVALPCGHSFTIETLDGYLELDKYYRKQDGVWTEVAPLSMQLVDGQTNKSCPQCRHPIDRVNRYGRILHFHEVYASERKYLHKTTELVLQSQQRRQEWTTQPNPAHAIQVNLNTYRNTMQSATELLLNVELLEVHLVCVAQALAGPNTINAVGLVKRAKAIEASSRALCAAVSSHRTEGQVLVLALKLRLLLVGSPGDQFADKPSIVDEMKSLVASASSSTPNEFIVQATKLVDAAKVQLDKPLTQAEKDEIYKVFAASSTHWNSGFGGHW
;
A
#
# COMPACT_ATOMS: atom_id res chain seq x y z
N MET A 1 -9.34 -9.67 -33.48
CA MET A 1 -9.32 -10.71 -32.42
C MET A 1 -9.56 -12.04 -33.12
N TRP A 2 -8.61 -12.97 -33.04
CA TRP A 2 -8.69 -14.23 -33.79
C TRP A 2 -9.60 -15.24 -33.08
N THR A 3 -10.30 -16.07 -33.85
CA THR A 3 -11.23 -17.08 -33.34
C THR A 3 -11.09 -18.35 -34.17
N CYS A 4 -10.91 -19.49 -33.51
CA CYS A 4 -10.89 -20.80 -34.13
C CYS A 4 -12.11 -21.58 -33.63
N SER A 5 -12.88 -22.17 -34.54
CA SER A 5 -14.10 -22.94 -34.22
C SER A 5 -13.82 -24.21 -33.41
N HIS A 6 -12.58 -24.70 -33.44
CA HIS A 6 -12.13 -25.86 -32.67
C HIS A 6 -11.74 -25.52 -31.24
N ARG A 7 -11.87 -24.25 -30.82
CA ARG A 7 -11.60 -23.81 -29.46
C ARG A 7 -12.91 -23.45 -28.78
N GLN A 8 -13.09 -24.00 -27.59
CA GLN A 8 -14.29 -23.78 -26.78
C GLN A 8 -14.33 -22.35 -26.21
N GLU A 9 -13.17 -21.74 -25.94
CA GLU A 9 -13.08 -20.44 -25.28
C GLU A 9 -12.05 -19.50 -25.93
N ARG A 10 -12.31 -18.18 -25.81
CA ARG A 10 -11.38 -17.12 -26.20
C ARG A 10 -10.24 -17.00 -25.18
N CYS A 11 -9.07 -16.55 -25.60
CA CYS A 11 -7.98 -16.27 -24.68
C CYS A 11 -8.43 -15.21 -23.66
N PRO A 12 -8.37 -15.47 -22.34
CA PRO A 12 -8.76 -14.51 -21.32
C PRO A 12 -7.70 -13.42 -21.10
N LEU A 13 -6.50 -13.58 -21.68
CA LEU A 13 -5.40 -12.63 -21.53
C LEU A 13 -5.50 -11.48 -22.53
N PRO A 14 -4.99 -10.28 -22.19
CA PRO A 14 -4.95 -9.15 -23.12
C PRO A 14 -4.08 -9.48 -24.33
N CYS A 15 -4.46 -8.93 -25.48
CA CYS A 15 -3.67 -9.08 -26.71
C CYS A 15 -2.26 -8.49 -26.50
N GLY A 16 -1.22 -9.26 -26.83
CA GLY A 16 0.18 -8.90 -26.56
C GLY A 16 0.80 -9.57 -25.33
N SER A 17 0.02 -10.29 -24.51
CA SER A 17 0.57 -11.20 -23.49
C SER A 17 0.83 -12.59 -24.08
N PRO A 18 1.75 -13.39 -23.50
CA PRO A 18 1.97 -14.77 -23.92
C PRO A 18 0.66 -15.57 -23.91
N CYS A 19 0.18 -15.94 -25.10
CA CYS A 19 -1.10 -16.60 -25.29
C CYS A 19 -1.17 -17.93 -24.50
N ILE A 20 -2.32 -18.24 -23.91
CA ILE A 20 -2.57 -19.51 -23.21
C ILE A 20 -3.55 -20.43 -23.95
N GLN A 21 -4.02 -20.01 -25.12
CA GLN A 21 -4.79 -20.93 -25.97
C GLN A 21 -3.83 -21.98 -26.52
N LEU A 22 -4.24 -23.25 -26.42
CA LEU A 22 -3.53 -24.37 -27.05
C LEU A 22 -3.38 -24.12 -28.56
N PRO A 23 -2.46 -24.77 -29.30
CA PRO A 23 -2.42 -24.70 -30.77
C PRO A 23 -3.51 -25.54 -31.44
N CYS A 24 -3.85 -25.26 -32.71
CA CYS A 24 -4.87 -25.99 -33.49
C CYS A 24 -4.20 -26.45 -34.77
N ASP A 25 -4.31 -27.74 -35.10
CA ASP A 25 -3.59 -28.36 -36.24
C ASP A 25 -4.53 -28.62 -37.44
N VAL A 26 -5.76 -28.10 -37.39
CA VAL A 26 -6.78 -28.34 -38.41
C VAL A 26 -6.63 -27.34 -39.56
N ARG A 27 -6.69 -27.84 -40.80
CA ARG A 27 -6.74 -27.02 -42.02
C ARG A 27 -7.96 -26.08 -42.00
N CYS A 28 -7.79 -24.87 -42.50
CA CYS A 28 -8.88 -23.91 -42.62
C CYS A 28 -9.99 -24.43 -43.56
N PRO A 29 -11.27 -24.40 -43.15
CA PRO A 29 -12.39 -24.83 -44.00
C PRO A 29 -12.85 -23.75 -45.00
N ASN A 30 -12.34 -22.52 -44.89
CA ASN A 30 -12.76 -21.41 -45.74
C ASN A 30 -12.26 -21.56 -47.18
N LEU A 31 -13.02 -21.02 -48.13
CA LEU A 31 -12.61 -20.92 -49.53
C LEU A 31 -11.91 -19.57 -49.77
N LEU A 32 -10.85 -19.59 -50.59
CA LEU A 32 -10.20 -18.39 -51.10
C LEU A 32 -11.05 -17.78 -52.23
N GLU A 33 -10.72 -16.56 -52.67
CA GLU A 33 -11.40 -15.88 -53.78
C GLU A 33 -11.38 -16.68 -55.09
N CYS A 34 -10.35 -17.52 -55.29
CA CYS A 34 -10.25 -18.41 -56.44
C CYS A 34 -11.16 -19.66 -56.36
N GLY A 35 -11.97 -19.80 -55.30
CA GLY A 35 -12.90 -20.92 -55.11
C GLY A 35 -12.28 -22.19 -54.51
N HIS A 36 -10.95 -22.23 -54.32
CA HIS A 36 -10.26 -23.36 -53.70
C HIS A 36 -10.25 -23.25 -52.16
N GLN A 37 -10.27 -24.39 -51.48
CA GLN A 37 -10.11 -24.43 -50.03
C GLN A 37 -8.75 -23.85 -49.60
N CYS A 38 -8.78 -22.97 -48.60
CA CYS A 38 -7.59 -22.35 -48.04
C CYS A 38 -6.57 -23.43 -47.60
N PRO A 39 -5.32 -23.36 -48.07
CA PRO A 39 -4.27 -24.29 -47.63
C PRO A 39 -3.74 -23.94 -46.22
N GLY A 40 -4.23 -22.84 -45.63
CA GLY A 40 -3.77 -22.34 -44.36
C GLY A 40 -4.36 -23.04 -43.13
N LEU A 41 -3.81 -22.70 -41.98
CA LEU A 41 -4.25 -23.20 -40.67
C LEU A 41 -5.54 -22.52 -40.18
N CYS A 42 -6.39 -23.27 -39.48
CA CYS A 42 -7.59 -22.72 -38.83
C CYS A 42 -7.23 -21.68 -37.76
N GLY A 43 -7.89 -20.52 -37.81
CA GLY A 43 -7.66 -19.40 -36.89
C GLY A 43 -6.59 -18.42 -37.34
N GLU A 44 -5.85 -18.73 -38.43
CA GLU A 44 -4.96 -17.78 -39.09
C GLU A 44 -5.67 -17.02 -40.22
N PRO A 45 -5.14 -15.83 -40.61
CA PRO A 45 -5.61 -15.14 -41.80
C PRO A 45 -5.52 -16.02 -43.04
N CYS A 46 -6.53 -15.97 -43.91
CA CYS A 46 -6.55 -16.72 -45.17
C CYS A 46 -5.72 -16.00 -46.26
N ASN A 47 -4.47 -15.66 -45.96
CA ASN A 47 -3.52 -14.98 -46.86
C ASN A 47 -2.48 -15.93 -47.47
N VAL A 48 -2.59 -17.24 -47.21
CA VAL A 48 -1.70 -18.25 -47.79
C VAL A 48 -1.99 -18.39 -49.29
N PRO A 49 -0.96 -18.39 -50.16
CA PRO A 49 -1.13 -18.54 -51.61
C PRO A 49 -1.76 -19.89 -51.97
N CYS A 50 -2.69 -19.88 -52.93
CA CYS A 50 -3.33 -21.08 -53.43
C CYS A 50 -2.37 -21.89 -54.33
N ARG A 51 -2.13 -23.17 -54.03
CA ARG A 51 -1.24 -24.01 -54.84
C ARG A 51 -1.61 -24.12 -56.33
N HIS A 52 -2.89 -23.98 -56.66
CA HIS A 52 -3.37 -24.08 -58.05
C HIS A 52 -3.26 -22.74 -58.79
N CYS A 53 -3.60 -21.64 -58.12
CA CYS A 53 -3.78 -20.32 -58.73
C CYS A 53 -2.64 -19.33 -58.47
N ALA A 54 -1.69 -19.64 -57.58
CA ALA A 54 -0.57 -18.78 -57.29
C ALA A 54 0.32 -18.56 -58.52
N SER A 55 1.09 -17.47 -58.52
CA SER A 55 2.12 -17.21 -59.54
C SER A 55 3.18 -18.32 -59.53
N ALA A 56 3.87 -18.50 -60.66
CA ALA A 56 4.94 -19.49 -60.79
C ALA A 56 6.00 -19.36 -59.69
N ASP A 57 6.40 -18.14 -59.35
CA ASP A 57 7.38 -17.87 -58.29
C ASP A 57 6.92 -18.37 -56.92
N LEU A 58 5.63 -18.21 -56.60
CA LEU A 58 5.06 -18.67 -55.33
C LEU A 58 4.85 -20.19 -55.31
N LYS A 59 4.55 -20.80 -56.47
CA LYS A 59 4.43 -22.25 -56.60
C LYS A 59 5.75 -22.97 -56.33
N HIS A 60 6.85 -22.40 -56.79
CA HIS A 60 8.20 -22.92 -56.55
C HIS A 60 8.78 -22.54 -55.18
N GLN A 61 8.07 -21.73 -54.39
CA GLN A 61 8.50 -21.42 -53.02
C GLN A 61 8.54 -22.72 -52.21
N VAL A 62 9.67 -23.00 -51.56
CA VAL A 62 9.78 -24.12 -50.60
C VAL A 62 8.95 -23.78 -49.37
N VAL A 63 7.94 -24.61 -49.09
CA VAL A 63 7.03 -24.44 -47.95
C VAL A 63 7.33 -25.45 -46.84
N ASP A 64 7.88 -26.61 -47.17
CA ASP A 64 8.37 -27.58 -46.19
C ASP A 64 9.90 -27.63 -46.24
N LEU A 65 10.56 -27.17 -45.18
CA LEU A 65 12.02 -27.17 -45.12
C LEU A 65 12.60 -28.54 -44.70
N ILE A 66 11.78 -29.41 -44.12
CA ILE A 66 12.18 -30.75 -43.68
C ILE A 66 12.21 -31.69 -44.88
N LEU A 67 11.13 -31.71 -45.66
CA LEU A 67 10.98 -32.55 -46.85
C LEU A 67 11.40 -31.86 -48.15
N GLN A 68 11.74 -30.56 -48.09
CA GLN A 68 12.09 -29.74 -49.25
C GLN A 68 10.98 -29.69 -50.32
N LEU A 69 9.72 -29.68 -49.89
CA LEU A 69 8.56 -29.60 -50.80
C LEU A 69 8.22 -28.16 -51.14
N THR A 70 7.88 -27.94 -52.41
CA THR A 70 7.38 -26.66 -52.91
C THR A 70 5.87 -26.52 -52.64
N LEU A 71 5.34 -25.30 -52.77
CA LEU A 71 3.90 -25.05 -52.61
C LEU A 71 3.04 -25.90 -53.58
N GLU A 72 3.55 -26.17 -54.78
CA GLU A 72 2.85 -26.98 -55.78
C GLU A 72 2.81 -28.47 -55.42
N ASP A 73 3.92 -29.00 -54.92
CA ASP A 73 4.09 -30.43 -54.62
C ASP A 73 3.48 -30.84 -53.27
N HIS A 74 3.32 -29.89 -52.36
CA HIS A 74 2.83 -30.13 -51.01
C HIS A 74 1.30 -30.31 -50.96
N ASP A 75 0.82 -31.25 -50.13
CA ASP A 75 -0.61 -31.43 -49.83
C ASP A 75 -1.00 -30.72 -48.52
N PRO A 76 -1.80 -29.64 -48.58
CA PRO A 76 -2.26 -28.92 -47.39
C PRO A 76 -3.22 -29.71 -46.47
N ASN A 77 -3.71 -30.88 -46.90
CA ASN A 77 -4.52 -31.76 -46.05
C ASN A 77 -3.68 -32.52 -45.01
N ASP A 78 -2.45 -32.87 -45.38
CA ASP A 78 -1.53 -33.58 -44.49
C ASP A 78 -0.92 -32.60 -43.48
N SER A 79 -0.45 -31.46 -43.98
CA SER A 79 0.06 -30.37 -43.16
C SER A 79 -0.49 -29.03 -43.61
N PRO A 80 -1.23 -28.29 -42.77
CA PRO A 80 -1.64 -26.94 -43.12
C PRO A 80 -0.46 -25.97 -43.15
N LEU A 81 -0.62 -24.89 -43.92
CA LEU A 81 0.39 -23.84 -44.03
C LEU A 81 0.11 -22.66 -43.12
N VAL A 82 1.17 -21.93 -42.77
CA VAL A 82 1.12 -20.66 -42.05
C VAL A 82 1.88 -19.62 -42.87
N ALA A 83 1.22 -18.53 -43.23
CA ALA A 83 1.84 -17.40 -43.91
C ALA A 83 2.44 -16.43 -42.90
N LEU A 84 3.73 -16.14 -43.06
CA LEU A 84 4.42 -15.11 -42.30
C LEU A 84 4.10 -13.72 -42.88
N PRO A 85 4.27 -12.64 -42.09
CA PRO A 85 4.06 -11.25 -42.55
C PRO A 85 4.89 -10.85 -43.77
N CYS A 86 6.04 -11.51 -43.97
CA CYS A 86 6.90 -11.29 -45.12
C CYS A 86 6.41 -11.95 -46.42
N GLY A 87 5.27 -12.65 -46.38
CA GLY A 87 4.67 -13.33 -47.53
C GLY A 87 5.11 -14.79 -47.71
N HIS A 88 6.20 -15.22 -47.08
CA HIS A 88 6.64 -16.61 -47.13
C HIS A 88 5.69 -17.49 -46.29
N SER A 89 5.24 -18.59 -46.89
CA SER A 89 4.41 -19.59 -46.21
C SER A 89 5.21 -20.85 -45.90
N PHE A 90 4.96 -21.47 -44.76
CA PHE A 90 5.62 -22.70 -44.34
C PHE A 90 4.64 -23.69 -43.72
N THR A 91 4.99 -24.98 -43.72
CA THR A 91 4.25 -26.03 -43.02
C THR A 91 4.28 -25.84 -41.50
N ILE A 92 3.25 -26.33 -40.82
CA ILE A 92 3.21 -26.27 -39.36
C ILE A 92 4.38 -27.04 -38.73
N GLU A 93 4.81 -28.17 -39.30
CA GLU A 93 5.93 -28.97 -38.77
C GLU A 93 7.24 -28.18 -38.86
N THR A 94 7.45 -27.51 -39.99
CA THR A 94 8.64 -26.67 -40.20
C THR A 94 8.70 -25.54 -39.17
N LEU A 95 7.61 -24.78 -39.02
CA LEU A 95 7.61 -23.62 -38.11
C LEU A 95 7.51 -24.02 -36.64
N ASP A 96 6.79 -25.08 -36.30
CA ASP A 96 6.72 -25.61 -34.94
C ASP A 96 8.09 -26.08 -34.47
N GLY A 97 8.85 -26.77 -35.33
CA GLY A 97 10.23 -27.18 -35.05
C GLY A 97 11.17 -25.98 -34.97
N TYR A 98 11.07 -25.02 -35.89
CA TYR A 98 11.91 -23.83 -35.91
C TYR A 98 11.70 -22.92 -34.68
N LEU A 99 10.45 -22.84 -34.20
CA LEU A 99 10.07 -22.04 -33.03
C LEU A 99 10.06 -22.84 -31.72
N GLU A 100 10.40 -24.13 -31.76
CA GLU A 100 10.48 -25.03 -30.60
C GLU A 100 9.15 -25.06 -29.81
N LEU A 101 8.03 -25.20 -30.51
CA LEU A 101 6.68 -25.10 -29.94
C LEU A 101 6.43 -26.12 -28.80
N ASP A 102 7.10 -27.26 -28.84
CA ASP A 102 7.08 -28.32 -27.83
C ASP A 102 7.59 -27.88 -26.44
N LYS A 103 8.44 -26.84 -26.38
CA LYS A 103 8.91 -26.29 -25.10
C LYS A 103 7.82 -25.46 -24.39
N TYR A 104 6.83 -24.98 -25.14
CA TYR A 104 5.83 -24.04 -24.66
C TYR A 104 4.45 -24.68 -24.42
N TYR A 105 4.23 -25.86 -25.00
CA TYR A 105 3.01 -26.63 -24.87
C TYR A 105 3.32 -28.12 -24.80
N ARG A 106 2.51 -28.88 -24.08
CA ARG A 106 2.64 -30.33 -23.96
C ARG A 106 1.64 -31.04 -24.87
N LYS A 107 2.09 -32.11 -25.52
CA LYS A 107 1.24 -33.05 -26.24
C LYS A 107 1.04 -34.34 -25.42
N GLN A 108 -0.16 -34.92 -25.52
CA GLN A 108 -0.45 -36.31 -25.17
C GLN A 108 -1.13 -36.95 -26.39
N ASP A 109 -0.64 -38.11 -26.83
CA ASP A 109 -1.18 -38.84 -27.99
C ASP A 109 -1.33 -37.99 -29.26
N GLY A 110 -0.39 -37.06 -29.50
CA GLY A 110 -0.39 -36.17 -30.67
C GLY A 110 -1.27 -34.93 -30.53
N VAL A 111 -2.08 -34.83 -29.47
CA VAL A 111 -2.97 -33.69 -29.22
C VAL A 111 -2.36 -32.74 -28.19
N TRP A 112 -2.44 -31.44 -28.44
CA TRP A 112 -2.05 -30.42 -27.46
C TRP A 112 -3.01 -30.45 -26.26
N THR A 113 -2.49 -30.71 -25.06
CA THR A 113 -3.32 -30.87 -23.86
C THR A 113 -3.04 -29.81 -22.80
N GLU A 114 -1.78 -29.39 -22.66
CA GLU A 114 -1.37 -28.51 -21.58
C GLU A 114 -0.47 -27.38 -22.06
N VAL A 115 -0.55 -26.27 -21.36
CA VAL A 115 0.29 -25.09 -21.54
C VAL A 115 1.50 -25.21 -20.60
N ALA A 116 2.71 -25.24 -21.15
CA ALA A 116 3.92 -25.39 -20.34
C ALA A 116 4.27 -24.09 -19.60
N PRO A 117 4.87 -24.17 -18.39
CA PRO A 117 5.29 -22.99 -17.64
C PRO A 117 6.38 -22.24 -18.38
N LEU A 118 6.24 -20.91 -18.47
CA LEU A 118 7.26 -20.05 -19.05
C LEU A 118 8.39 -19.86 -18.04
N SER A 119 9.63 -20.10 -18.46
CA SER A 119 10.82 -19.88 -17.65
C SER A 119 11.84 -19.04 -18.39
N MET A 120 12.63 -18.28 -17.64
CA MET A 120 13.67 -17.41 -18.19
C MET A 120 14.75 -18.18 -18.97
N GLN A 121 14.94 -19.47 -18.63
CA GLN A 121 15.89 -20.36 -19.31
C GLN A 121 15.49 -20.65 -20.77
N LEU A 122 14.20 -20.52 -21.12
CA LEU A 122 13.72 -20.75 -22.48
C LEU A 122 14.19 -19.67 -23.47
N VAL A 123 14.51 -18.47 -22.97
CA VAL A 123 14.88 -17.30 -23.80
C VAL A 123 16.35 -16.91 -23.63
N ASP A 124 17.07 -17.57 -22.73
CA ASP A 124 18.46 -17.24 -22.46
C ASP A 124 19.32 -17.52 -23.71
N GLY A 125 20.02 -16.48 -24.18
CA GLY A 125 20.82 -16.54 -25.41
C GLY A 125 20.01 -16.58 -26.73
N GLN A 126 18.68 -16.57 -26.71
CA GLN A 126 17.87 -16.60 -27.93
C GLN A 126 17.64 -15.19 -28.51
N THR A 127 17.84 -15.03 -29.82
CA THR A 127 17.46 -13.83 -30.58
C THR A 127 15.99 -13.89 -31.01
N ASN A 128 15.43 -12.73 -31.39
CA ASN A 128 14.08 -12.68 -31.96
C ASN A 128 13.99 -13.61 -33.18
N LYS A 129 12.94 -14.42 -33.21
CA LYS A 129 12.73 -15.41 -34.26
C LYS A 129 12.40 -14.70 -35.58
N SER A 130 13.00 -15.17 -36.67
CA SER A 130 12.94 -14.53 -37.98
C SER A 130 12.62 -15.55 -39.07
N CYS A 131 12.08 -15.10 -40.19
CA CYS A 131 11.74 -15.97 -41.30
C CYS A 131 12.99 -16.75 -41.77
N PRO A 132 12.92 -18.09 -41.90
CA PRO A 132 14.05 -18.91 -42.35
C PRO A 132 14.59 -18.51 -43.73
N GLN A 133 13.73 -17.99 -44.61
CA GLN A 133 14.07 -17.64 -45.98
C GLN A 133 14.61 -16.22 -46.14
N CYS A 134 13.97 -15.22 -45.53
CA CYS A 134 14.33 -13.80 -45.74
C CYS A 134 14.78 -13.05 -44.49
N ARG A 135 14.81 -13.71 -43.32
CA ARG A 135 15.17 -13.14 -42.00
C ARG A 135 14.31 -11.96 -41.56
N HIS A 136 13.16 -11.73 -42.20
CA HIS A 136 12.18 -10.77 -41.71
C HIS A 136 11.65 -11.23 -40.34
N PRO A 137 11.50 -10.34 -39.34
CA PRO A 137 10.98 -10.72 -38.03
C PRO A 137 9.63 -11.44 -38.13
N ILE A 138 9.45 -12.50 -37.35
CA ILE A 138 8.16 -13.17 -37.26
C ILE A 138 7.33 -12.39 -36.24
N ASP A 139 6.30 -11.70 -36.71
CA ASP A 139 5.28 -11.06 -35.87
C ASP A 139 3.86 -11.49 -36.32
N ARG A 140 2.84 -11.18 -35.51
CA ARG A 140 1.42 -11.27 -35.92
C ARG A 140 0.92 -12.65 -36.40
N VAL A 141 1.58 -13.74 -36.05
CA VAL A 141 1.09 -15.11 -36.27
C VAL A 141 0.40 -15.61 -35.00
N ASN A 142 -0.88 -15.99 -35.10
CA ASN A 142 -1.70 -16.25 -33.91
C ASN A 142 -1.26 -17.51 -33.15
N ARG A 143 -0.95 -18.59 -33.85
CA ARG A 143 -0.45 -19.87 -33.31
C ARG A 143 0.78 -19.68 -32.42
N TYR A 144 1.71 -18.83 -32.87
CA TYR A 144 2.98 -18.59 -32.20
C TYR A 144 2.96 -17.40 -31.24
N GLY A 145 1.81 -16.75 -31.04
CA GLY A 145 1.69 -15.56 -30.19
C GLY A 145 2.24 -15.75 -28.77
N ARG A 146 2.16 -16.96 -28.20
CA ARG A 146 2.78 -17.27 -26.90
C ARG A 146 4.30 -17.06 -26.91
N ILE A 147 4.97 -17.58 -27.92
CA ILE A 147 6.43 -17.55 -28.06
C ILE A 147 6.87 -16.12 -28.38
N LEU A 148 6.25 -15.52 -29.40
CA LEU A 148 6.61 -14.18 -29.87
C LEU A 148 6.43 -13.14 -28.76
N HIS A 149 5.28 -13.11 -28.11
CA HIS A 149 5.03 -12.16 -27.02
C HIS A 149 5.88 -12.44 -25.78
N PHE A 150 6.23 -13.71 -25.51
CA PHE A 150 7.14 -14.01 -24.42
C PHE A 150 8.56 -13.48 -24.68
N HIS A 151 9.07 -13.65 -25.90
CA HIS A 151 10.33 -13.04 -26.32
C HIS A 151 10.30 -11.51 -26.24
N GLU A 152 9.20 -10.88 -26.66
CA GLU A 152 9.01 -9.42 -26.60
C GLU A 152 9.02 -8.90 -25.16
N VAL A 153 8.22 -9.52 -24.27
CA VAL A 153 8.18 -9.16 -22.84
C VAL A 153 9.56 -9.32 -22.23
N TYR A 154 10.23 -10.45 -22.47
CA TYR A 154 11.56 -10.70 -21.92
C TYR A 154 12.61 -9.70 -22.44
N ALA A 155 12.59 -9.37 -23.74
CA ALA A 155 13.47 -8.36 -24.31
C ALA A 155 13.25 -6.99 -23.65
N SER A 156 11.99 -6.64 -23.35
CA SER A 156 11.64 -5.40 -22.65
C SER A 156 12.16 -5.40 -21.20
N GLU A 157 12.04 -6.51 -20.49
CA GLU A 157 12.55 -6.69 -19.12
C GLU A 157 14.08 -6.54 -19.08
N ARG A 158 14.80 -7.19 -20.01
CA ARG A 158 16.25 -7.06 -20.11
C ARG A 158 16.68 -5.61 -20.36
N LYS A 159 15.98 -4.90 -21.25
CA LYS A 159 16.26 -3.49 -21.54
C LYS A 159 16.04 -2.63 -20.29
N TYR A 160 14.96 -2.88 -19.55
CA TYR A 160 14.67 -2.20 -18.30
C TYR A 160 15.72 -2.49 -17.22
N LEU A 161 16.12 -3.75 -17.06
CA LEU A 161 17.15 -4.18 -16.12
C LEU A 161 18.51 -3.53 -16.43
N HIS A 162 18.90 -3.48 -17.71
CA HIS A 162 20.15 -2.84 -18.11
C HIS A 162 20.14 -1.35 -17.78
N LYS A 163 19.06 -0.64 -18.14
CA LYS A 163 18.88 0.78 -17.80
C LYS A 163 18.91 1.02 -16.29
N THR A 164 18.25 0.16 -15.53
CA THR A 164 18.22 0.26 -14.06
C THR A 164 19.60 0.01 -13.45
N THR A 165 20.33 -0.98 -13.96
CA THR A 165 21.70 -1.29 -13.53
C THR A 165 22.62 -0.11 -13.81
N GLU A 166 22.52 0.50 -14.99
CA GLU A 166 23.28 1.70 -15.35
C GLU A 166 23.00 2.86 -14.38
N LEU A 167 21.71 3.12 -14.08
CA LEU A 167 21.32 4.17 -13.12
C LEU A 167 21.85 3.89 -11.70
N VAL A 168 21.84 2.63 -11.27
CA VAL A 168 22.39 2.22 -9.97
C VAL A 168 23.90 2.42 -9.93
N LEU A 169 24.62 2.04 -10.99
CA LEU A 169 26.07 2.24 -11.12
C LEU A 169 26.42 3.73 -11.10
N GLN A 170 25.73 4.56 -11.87
CA GLN A 170 25.91 6.01 -11.84
C GLN A 170 25.64 6.58 -10.44
N SER A 171 24.60 6.10 -9.75
CA SER A 171 24.33 6.52 -8.37
C SER A 171 25.42 6.07 -7.40
N GLN A 172 26.01 4.89 -7.58
CA GLN A 172 27.12 4.40 -6.77
C GLN A 172 28.39 5.23 -7.01
N GLN A 173 28.71 5.53 -8.27
CA GLN A 173 29.83 6.39 -8.64
C GLN A 173 29.69 7.79 -8.03
N ARG A 174 28.52 8.44 -8.18
CA ARG A 174 28.25 9.73 -7.53
C ARG A 174 28.41 9.68 -6.01
N ARG A 175 27.99 8.59 -5.36
CA ARG A 175 28.22 8.40 -3.91
C ARG A 175 29.70 8.28 -3.58
N GLN A 176 30.48 7.54 -4.37
CA GLN A 176 31.94 7.41 -4.19
C GLN A 176 32.67 8.74 -4.40
N GLU A 177 32.28 9.50 -5.43
CA GLU A 177 32.78 10.85 -5.70
C GLU A 177 32.48 11.79 -4.52
N TRP A 178 31.24 11.77 -4.00
CA TRP A 178 30.88 12.53 -2.80
C TRP A 178 31.69 12.14 -1.56
N THR A 179 31.99 10.85 -1.37
CA THR A 179 32.81 10.41 -0.22
C THR A 179 34.29 10.79 -0.36
N THR A 180 34.82 10.87 -1.58
CA THR A 180 36.26 11.12 -1.82
C THR A 180 36.57 12.61 -2.03
N GLN A 181 35.64 13.40 -2.56
CA GLN A 181 35.76 14.85 -2.72
C GLN A 181 34.46 15.55 -2.30
N PRO A 182 34.25 15.81 -0.99
CA PRO A 182 33.09 16.55 -0.53
C PRO A 182 33.17 17.99 -1.04
N ASN A 183 32.32 18.34 -2.02
CA ASN A 183 32.19 19.72 -2.50
C ASN A 183 31.42 20.53 -1.44
N PRO A 184 32.04 21.54 -0.79
CA PRO A 184 31.40 22.29 0.30
C PRO A 184 30.17 23.09 -0.14
N ALA A 185 30.01 23.36 -1.44
CA ALA A 185 28.85 24.06 -1.99
C ALA A 185 27.57 23.19 -2.12
N HIS A 186 27.71 21.86 -2.12
CA HIS A 186 26.59 20.90 -2.27
C HIS A 186 26.28 20.13 -0.99
N ALA A 187 26.95 20.46 0.12
CA ALA A 187 26.61 19.96 1.44
C ALA A 187 25.32 20.63 1.96
N ILE A 188 24.19 20.40 1.28
CA ILE A 188 22.91 20.44 1.98
C ILE A 188 22.95 19.24 2.91
N GLN A 189 23.42 19.47 4.12
CA GLN A 189 23.33 18.53 5.21
C GLN A 189 21.84 18.36 5.50
N VAL A 190 21.15 17.52 4.73
CA VAL A 190 19.80 17.06 5.08
C VAL A 190 20.02 16.32 6.38
N ASN A 191 19.74 17.00 7.48
CA ASN A 191 19.99 16.46 8.81
C ASN A 191 18.94 15.38 9.06
N LEU A 192 19.17 14.19 8.51
CA LEU A 192 18.33 13.02 8.65
C LEU A 192 18.17 12.64 10.12
N ASN A 193 19.15 13.01 10.97
CA ASN A 193 19.04 12.87 12.42
C ASN A 193 18.04 13.87 13.00
N THR A 194 18.05 15.14 12.58
CA THR A 194 17.00 16.11 12.94
C THR A 194 15.64 15.63 12.49
N TYR A 195 15.48 15.21 11.22
CA TYR A 195 14.20 14.69 10.73
C TYR A 195 13.73 13.46 11.53
N ARG A 196 14.63 12.50 11.79
CA ARG A 196 14.33 11.32 12.61
C ARG A 196 13.92 11.72 14.03
N ASN A 197 14.64 12.64 14.67
CA ASN A 197 14.34 13.12 16.01
C ASN A 197 12.99 13.85 16.04
N THR A 198 12.71 14.73 15.07
CA THR A 198 11.41 15.40 14.94
C THR A 198 10.26 14.40 14.78
N MET A 199 10.43 13.38 13.94
CA MET A 199 9.41 12.34 13.76
C MET A 199 9.20 11.48 15.01
N GLN A 200 10.28 11.13 15.71
CA GLN A 200 10.21 10.41 16.98
C GLN A 200 9.47 11.24 18.05
N SER A 201 9.84 12.50 18.22
CA SER A 201 9.17 13.39 19.17
C SER A 201 7.71 13.63 18.82
N ALA A 202 7.36 13.74 17.53
CA ALA A 202 5.96 13.85 17.11
C ALA A 202 5.15 12.58 17.44
N THR A 203 5.75 11.40 17.25
CA THR A 203 5.10 10.11 17.57
C THR A 203 4.93 9.93 19.08
N GLU A 204 5.95 10.29 19.86
CA GLU A 204 5.91 10.24 21.32
C GLU A 204 4.84 11.18 21.89
N LEU A 205 4.70 12.39 21.35
CA LEU A 205 3.66 13.32 21.74
C LEU A 205 2.25 12.78 21.46
N LEU A 206 2.03 12.16 20.29
CA LEU A 206 0.75 11.53 19.96
C LEU A 206 0.40 10.43 20.99
N LEU A 207 1.35 9.53 21.26
CA LEU A 207 1.16 8.44 22.22
C LEU A 207 0.89 8.96 23.64
N ASN A 208 1.58 10.01 24.07
CA ASN A 208 1.40 10.58 25.40
C ASN A 208 0.01 11.22 25.57
N VAL A 209 -0.54 11.86 24.52
CA VAL A 209 -1.91 12.40 24.56
C VAL A 209 -2.91 11.28 24.75
N GLU A 210 -2.85 10.23 23.93
CA GLU A 210 -3.73 9.07 24.04
C GLU A 210 -3.60 8.39 25.41
N LEU A 211 -2.37 8.24 25.91
CA LEU A 211 -2.09 7.66 27.22
C LEU A 211 -2.66 8.52 28.36
N LEU A 212 -2.61 9.86 28.25
CA LEU A 212 -3.24 10.77 29.21
C LEU A 212 -4.76 10.65 29.19
N GLU A 213 -5.38 10.47 28.02
CA GLU A 213 -6.83 10.23 27.91
C GLU A 213 -7.23 8.91 28.57
N VAL A 214 -6.49 7.84 28.31
CA VAL A 214 -6.71 6.54 28.98
C VAL A 214 -6.55 6.68 30.49
N HIS A 215 -5.50 7.37 30.95
CA HIS A 215 -5.31 7.63 32.38
C HIS A 215 -6.45 8.43 32.99
N LEU A 216 -6.98 9.43 32.28
CA LEU A 216 -8.13 10.20 32.74
C LEU A 216 -9.35 9.31 32.98
N VAL A 217 -9.62 8.39 32.05
CA VAL A 217 -10.71 7.41 32.18
C VAL A 217 -10.47 6.47 33.36
N CYS A 218 -9.25 5.93 33.49
CA CYS A 218 -8.89 5.06 34.61
C CYS A 218 -9.00 5.76 35.96
N VAL A 219 -8.59 7.04 36.05
CA VAL A 219 -8.72 7.84 37.28
C VAL A 219 -10.20 8.09 37.60
N ALA A 220 -11.01 8.48 36.61
CA ALA A 220 -12.45 8.67 36.81
C ALA A 220 -13.14 7.40 37.34
N GLN A 221 -12.80 6.23 36.79
CA GLN A 221 -13.30 4.94 37.27
C GLN A 221 -12.79 4.61 38.67
N ALA A 222 -11.51 4.85 38.96
CA ALA A 222 -10.93 4.62 40.29
C ALA A 222 -11.55 5.50 41.38
N LEU A 223 -11.96 6.73 41.04
CA LEU A 223 -12.63 7.64 41.95
C LEU A 223 -14.11 7.30 42.17
N ALA A 224 -14.76 6.61 41.22
CA ALA A 224 -16.17 6.23 41.30
C ALA A 224 -16.41 4.81 41.84
N GLY A 225 -15.43 3.92 41.73
CA GLY A 225 -15.51 2.51 42.10
C GLY A 225 -15.10 2.21 43.55
N PRO A 226 -15.23 0.94 44.00
CA PRO A 226 -14.70 0.51 45.30
C PRO A 226 -13.17 0.69 45.38
N ASN A 227 -12.64 0.92 46.60
CA ASN A 227 -11.24 1.27 46.95
C ASN A 227 -10.13 0.28 46.49
N THR A 228 -10.39 -0.64 45.56
CA THR A 228 -9.42 -1.63 45.08
C THR A 228 -8.40 -1.07 44.09
N ILE A 229 -8.68 0.07 43.45
CA ILE A 229 -7.80 0.68 42.45
C ILE A 229 -7.00 1.83 43.10
N ASN A 230 -5.68 1.79 42.99
CA ASN A 230 -4.78 2.84 43.52
C ASN A 230 -4.89 4.14 42.70
N ALA A 231 -5.89 4.97 43.04
CA ALA A 231 -6.16 6.26 42.41
C ALA A 231 -4.96 7.22 42.55
N VAL A 232 -4.33 7.28 43.72
CA VAL A 232 -3.17 8.15 43.98
C VAL A 232 -1.99 7.81 43.06
N GLY A 233 -1.71 6.52 42.87
CA GLY A 233 -0.66 6.06 41.96
C GLY A 233 -0.96 6.37 40.49
N LEU A 234 -2.23 6.26 40.07
CA LEU A 234 -2.67 6.62 38.72
C LEU A 234 -2.51 8.12 38.46
N VAL A 235 -2.94 8.96 39.40
CA VAL A 235 -2.80 10.43 39.30
C VAL A 235 -1.33 10.83 39.25
N LYS A 236 -0.48 10.22 40.07
CA LYS A 236 0.97 10.48 40.05
C LYS A 236 1.59 10.17 38.68
N ARG A 237 1.22 9.03 38.06
CA ARG A 237 1.67 8.68 36.71
C ARG A 237 1.16 9.67 35.66
N ALA A 238 -0.12 10.02 35.72
CA ALA A 238 -0.70 10.98 34.79
C ALA A 238 -0.01 12.35 34.87
N LYS A 239 0.24 12.88 36.08
CA LYS A 239 1.00 14.13 36.27
C LYS A 239 2.45 14.03 35.76
N ALA A 240 3.09 12.87 35.89
CA ALA A 240 4.45 12.67 35.36
C ALA A 240 4.47 12.70 33.81
N ILE A 241 3.51 12.02 33.16
CA ILE A 241 3.35 12.02 31.70
C ILE A 241 3.00 13.42 31.19
N GLU A 242 2.13 14.15 31.90
CA GLU A 242 1.83 15.54 31.61
C GLU A 242 3.11 16.40 31.63
N ALA A 243 3.92 16.30 32.69
CA ALA A 243 5.13 17.10 32.83
C ALA A 243 6.15 16.80 31.72
N SER A 244 6.38 15.52 31.39
CA SER A 244 7.28 15.14 30.30
C SER A 244 6.75 15.60 28.94
N SER A 245 5.44 15.49 28.71
CA SER A 245 4.81 15.90 27.45
C SER A 245 4.88 17.40 27.23
N ARG A 246 4.66 18.22 28.26
CA ARG A 246 4.82 19.68 28.17
C ARG A 246 6.26 20.09 27.87
N ALA A 247 7.23 19.45 28.54
CA ALA A 247 8.65 19.69 28.27
C ALA A 247 9.03 19.33 26.82
N LEU A 248 8.52 18.20 26.31
CA LEU A 248 8.74 17.78 24.93
C LEU A 248 8.07 18.73 23.93
N CYS A 249 6.82 19.13 24.17
CA CYS A 249 6.11 20.13 23.37
C CYS A 249 6.91 21.43 23.24
N ALA A 250 7.47 21.92 24.35
CA ALA A 250 8.32 23.11 24.34
C ALA A 250 9.61 22.89 23.53
N ALA A 251 10.26 21.73 23.67
CA ALA A 251 11.47 21.40 22.95
C ALA A 251 11.29 21.32 21.42
N VAL A 252 10.13 20.81 20.95
CA VAL A 252 9.84 20.67 19.52
C VAL A 252 8.89 21.74 18.96
N SER A 253 8.54 22.76 19.76
CA SER A 253 7.61 23.82 19.39
C SER A 253 6.24 23.31 18.88
N SER A 254 5.72 22.23 19.47
CA SER A 254 4.40 21.68 19.12
C SER A 254 3.28 22.33 19.93
N HIS A 255 2.89 23.54 19.52
CA HIS A 255 1.93 24.36 20.26
C HIS A 255 0.49 23.83 20.28
N ARG A 256 0.07 23.11 19.23
CA ARG A 256 -1.27 22.49 19.19
C ARG A 256 -1.38 21.37 20.22
N THR A 257 -0.37 20.49 20.27
CA THR A 257 -0.34 19.38 21.24
C THR A 257 -0.14 19.90 22.66
N GLU A 258 0.62 20.98 22.85
CA GLU A 258 0.74 21.66 24.15
C GLU A 258 -0.64 22.06 24.70
N GLY A 259 -1.51 22.64 23.85
CA GLY A 259 -2.89 22.98 24.21
C GLY A 259 -3.75 21.75 24.57
N GLN A 260 -3.61 20.64 23.85
CA GLN A 260 -4.31 19.39 24.17
C GLN A 260 -3.88 18.83 25.54
N VAL A 261 -2.56 18.74 25.78
CA VAL A 261 -2.00 18.28 27.06
C VAL A 261 -2.47 19.18 28.20
N LEU A 262 -2.49 20.51 28.01
CA LEU A 262 -3.01 21.45 29.00
C LEU A 262 -4.48 21.18 29.35
N VAL A 263 -5.34 20.99 28.34
CA VAL A 263 -6.76 20.70 28.59
C VAL A 263 -6.94 19.36 29.31
N LEU A 264 -6.20 18.32 28.93
CA LEU A 264 -6.26 17.02 29.61
C LEU A 264 -5.76 17.10 31.07
N ALA A 265 -4.68 17.85 31.30
CA ALA A 265 -4.15 18.12 32.64
C ALA A 265 -5.16 18.83 33.56
N LEU A 266 -5.91 19.79 33.00
CA LEU A 266 -6.95 20.51 33.74
C LEU A 266 -8.19 19.64 33.96
N LYS A 267 -8.59 18.82 33.00
CA LYS A 267 -9.66 17.82 33.19
C LYS A 267 -9.31 16.84 34.32
N LEU A 268 -8.07 16.36 34.37
CA LEU A 268 -7.61 15.50 35.45
C LEU A 268 -7.78 16.18 36.81
N ARG A 269 -7.31 17.42 36.96
CA ARG A 269 -7.42 18.18 38.22
C ARG A 269 -8.87 18.50 38.59
N LEU A 270 -9.72 18.81 37.61
CA LEU A 270 -11.15 19.00 37.83
C LEU A 270 -11.82 17.73 38.41
N LEU A 271 -11.44 16.54 37.94
CA LEU A 271 -11.92 15.29 38.54
C LEU A 271 -11.50 15.14 40.01
N LEU A 272 -10.29 15.58 40.37
CA LEU A 272 -9.81 15.53 41.76
C LEU A 272 -10.58 16.48 42.67
N VAL A 273 -10.85 17.72 42.22
CA VAL A 273 -11.65 18.70 42.97
C VAL A 273 -13.06 18.17 43.22
N GLY A 274 -13.68 17.53 42.22
CA GLY A 274 -14.99 16.93 42.31
C GLY A 274 -15.07 15.62 43.12
N SER A 275 -13.92 15.05 43.54
CA SER A 275 -13.92 13.76 44.24
C SER A 275 -14.43 13.86 45.69
N PRO A 276 -15.21 12.88 46.18
CA PRO A 276 -15.82 12.91 47.51
C PRO A 276 -14.93 12.41 48.67
N GLY A 277 -13.64 12.09 48.42
CA GLY A 277 -12.77 11.45 49.42
C GLY A 277 -11.59 12.33 49.89
N ASP A 278 -11.09 12.06 51.11
CA ASP A 278 -9.96 12.78 51.74
C ASP A 278 -8.60 12.53 51.06
N GLN A 279 -8.52 11.58 50.12
CA GLN A 279 -7.30 11.25 49.39
C GLN A 279 -6.72 12.46 48.63
N PHE A 280 -7.57 13.46 48.31
CA PHE A 280 -7.19 14.73 47.67
C PHE A 280 -7.83 15.92 48.43
N ALA A 281 -7.66 15.97 49.75
CA ALA A 281 -8.32 16.94 50.63
C ALA A 281 -7.96 18.42 50.34
N ASP A 282 -6.76 18.71 49.83
CA ASP A 282 -6.30 20.08 49.54
C ASP A 282 -6.83 20.59 48.18
N LYS A 283 -8.15 20.65 48.05
CA LYS A 283 -8.86 21.12 46.85
C LYS A 283 -8.51 22.55 46.44
N PRO A 284 -8.34 23.53 47.36
CA PRO A 284 -7.91 24.88 47.01
C PRO A 284 -6.56 24.91 46.29
N SER A 285 -5.58 24.16 46.78
CA SER A 285 -4.25 24.05 46.17
C SER A 285 -4.30 23.47 44.75
N ILE A 286 -5.19 22.50 44.51
CA ILE A 286 -5.41 21.94 43.17
C ILE A 286 -5.95 23.02 42.20
N VAL A 287 -6.89 23.86 42.66
CA VAL A 287 -7.42 24.97 41.83
C VAL A 287 -6.34 26.01 41.56
N ASP A 288 -5.45 26.28 42.51
CA ASP A 288 -4.32 27.19 42.30
C ASP A 288 -3.27 26.60 41.35
N GLU A 289 -3.00 25.29 41.42
CA GLU A 289 -2.18 24.58 40.44
C GLU A 289 -2.79 24.69 39.04
N MET A 290 -4.12 24.56 38.90
CA MET A 290 -4.81 24.75 37.62
C MET A 290 -4.63 26.16 37.06
N LYS A 291 -4.74 27.21 37.90
CA LYS A 291 -4.49 28.61 37.48
C LYS A 291 -3.04 28.80 37.03
N SER A 292 -2.09 28.24 37.78
CA SER A 292 -0.67 28.31 37.45
C SER A 292 -0.36 27.65 36.10
N LEU A 293 -0.97 26.50 35.81
CA LEU A 293 -0.80 25.82 34.53
C LEU A 293 -1.28 26.67 33.34
N VAL A 294 -2.46 27.30 33.47
CA VAL A 294 -2.98 28.20 32.41
C VAL A 294 -2.07 29.41 32.23
N ALA A 295 -1.57 29.99 33.32
CA ALA A 295 -0.63 31.12 33.25
C ALA A 295 0.73 30.73 32.64
N SER A 296 1.14 29.47 32.78
CA SER A 296 2.39 28.95 32.21
C SER A 296 2.31 28.55 30.74
N ALA A 297 1.12 28.58 30.13
CA ALA A 297 0.93 28.18 28.75
C ALA A 297 1.66 29.13 27.79
N SER A 298 2.30 28.57 26.76
CA SER A 298 2.98 29.38 25.73
C SER A 298 2.01 30.33 25.03
N SER A 299 2.47 31.55 24.72
CA SER A 299 1.71 32.54 23.94
C SER A 299 1.40 32.06 22.51
N SER A 300 2.12 31.05 22.02
CA SER A 300 1.89 30.42 20.72
C SER A 300 0.84 29.30 20.76
N THR A 301 0.32 28.94 21.94
CA THR A 301 -0.76 27.96 22.09
C THR A 301 -2.04 28.49 21.45
N PRO A 302 -2.76 27.69 20.63
CA PRO A 302 -4.01 28.16 20.01
C PRO A 302 -5.04 28.62 21.05
N ASN A 303 -5.64 29.80 20.80
CA ASN A 303 -6.60 30.44 21.71
C ASN A 303 -7.80 29.54 22.08
N GLU A 304 -8.21 28.61 21.20
CA GLU A 304 -9.28 27.65 21.48
C GLU A 304 -9.03 26.83 22.76
N PHE A 305 -7.79 26.36 22.96
CA PHE A 305 -7.42 25.57 24.13
C PHE A 305 -7.31 26.43 25.38
N ILE A 306 -6.84 27.68 25.26
CA ILE A 306 -6.78 28.62 26.38
C ILE A 306 -8.19 28.95 26.88
N VAL A 307 -9.13 29.23 25.97
CA VAL A 307 -10.54 29.46 26.33
C VAL A 307 -11.14 28.24 27.02
N GLN A 308 -10.87 27.03 26.52
CA GLN A 308 -11.32 25.80 27.15
C GLN A 308 -10.69 25.59 28.53
N ALA A 309 -9.40 25.87 28.67
CA ALA A 309 -8.66 25.77 29.92
C ALA A 309 -9.21 26.73 30.99
N THR A 310 -9.48 27.99 30.64
CA THR A 310 -10.11 28.96 31.54
C THR A 310 -11.48 28.49 32.00
N LYS A 311 -12.31 27.95 31.09
CA LYS A 311 -13.62 27.36 31.46
C LYS A 311 -13.49 26.21 32.45
N LEU A 312 -12.46 25.37 32.33
CA LEU A 312 -12.21 24.28 33.28
C LEU A 312 -11.78 24.80 34.66
N VAL A 313 -10.96 25.85 34.71
CA VAL A 313 -10.59 26.52 35.96
C VAL A 313 -11.82 27.12 36.63
N ASP A 314 -12.68 27.80 35.87
CA ASP A 314 -13.90 28.39 36.42
C ASP A 314 -14.89 27.33 36.90
N ALA A 315 -15.01 26.21 36.17
CA ALA A 315 -15.79 25.06 36.65
C ALA A 315 -15.23 24.48 37.96
N ALA A 316 -13.90 24.44 38.13
CA ALA A 316 -13.26 23.97 39.36
C ALA A 316 -13.51 24.93 40.53
N LYS A 317 -13.45 26.25 40.31
CA LYS A 317 -13.84 27.26 41.31
C LYS A 317 -15.29 27.08 41.74
N VAL A 318 -16.21 26.93 40.78
CA VAL A 318 -17.63 26.70 41.08
C VAL A 318 -17.82 25.42 41.90
N GLN A 319 -17.04 24.36 41.64
CA GLN A 319 -17.07 23.14 42.46
C GLN A 319 -16.49 23.33 43.86
N LEU A 320 -15.47 24.18 44.01
CA LEU A 320 -14.86 24.53 45.30
C LEU A 320 -15.80 25.41 46.14
N ASP A 321 -16.46 26.37 45.50
CA ASP A 321 -17.36 27.36 46.12
C ASP A 321 -18.79 26.82 46.28
N LYS A 322 -19.04 25.53 46.01
CA LYS A 322 -20.38 24.93 46.20
C LYS A 322 -20.82 25.16 47.65
N PRO A 323 -21.98 25.81 47.88
CA PRO A 323 -22.54 25.88 49.22
C PRO A 323 -22.82 24.45 49.69
N LEU A 324 -22.47 24.16 50.96
CA LEU A 324 -22.71 22.85 51.56
C LEU A 324 -24.12 22.36 51.25
N THR A 325 -24.23 21.09 50.86
CA THR A 325 -25.54 20.46 50.67
C THR A 325 -26.31 20.44 52.00
N GLN A 326 -27.65 20.40 51.95
CA GLN A 326 -28.45 20.38 53.18
C GLN A 326 -28.05 19.24 54.12
N ALA A 327 -27.70 18.08 53.58
CA ALA A 327 -27.22 16.93 54.34
C ALA A 327 -25.89 17.21 55.07
N GLU A 328 -24.94 17.88 54.41
CA GLU A 328 -23.66 18.27 55.03
C GLU A 328 -23.86 19.37 56.08
N LYS A 329 -24.78 20.32 55.83
CA LYS A 329 -25.19 21.31 56.84
C LYS A 329 -25.79 20.63 58.06
N ASP A 330 -26.67 19.65 57.86
CA ASP A 330 -27.35 18.94 58.94
C ASP A 330 -26.36 18.10 59.78
N GLU A 331 -25.35 17.49 59.17
CA GLU A 331 -24.28 16.78 59.89
C GLU A 331 -23.38 17.73 60.69
N ILE A 332 -23.02 18.89 60.11
CA ILE A 332 -22.29 19.93 60.86
C ILE A 332 -23.13 20.45 62.02
N TYR A 333 -24.43 20.68 61.80
CA TYR A 333 -25.36 21.07 62.87
C TYR A 333 -25.41 20.03 63.98
N LYS A 334 -25.38 18.73 63.68
CA LYS A 334 -25.33 17.66 64.70
C LYS A 334 -24.04 17.70 65.53
N VAL A 335 -22.89 17.99 64.90
CA VAL A 335 -21.61 18.13 65.61
C VAL A 335 -21.60 19.36 66.52
N PHE A 336 -22.16 20.49 66.07
CA PHE A 336 -22.27 21.71 66.88
C PHE A 336 -23.39 21.64 67.94
N ALA A 337 -24.44 20.84 67.72
CA ALA A 337 -25.51 20.59 68.69
C ALA A 337 -25.09 19.62 69.79
N ALA A 338 -24.04 18.82 69.59
CA ALA A 338 -23.49 17.92 70.59
C ALA A 338 -22.45 18.64 71.47
N SER A 339 -22.89 19.53 72.36
CA SER A 339 -22.09 19.90 73.54
C SER A 339 -22.44 18.97 74.71
N SER A 340 -21.42 18.48 75.42
CA SER A 340 -21.56 17.67 76.63
C SER A 340 -21.95 18.48 77.87
N THR A 341 -22.26 19.77 77.71
CA THR A 341 -22.68 20.65 78.79
C THR A 341 -23.76 21.60 78.28
N HIS A 342 -25.01 21.30 78.61
CA HIS A 342 -26.15 22.21 78.51
C HIS A 342 -25.82 23.58 79.15
N TRP A 343 -26.28 24.68 78.49
CA TRP A 343 -26.21 26.12 78.82
C TRP A 343 -25.27 26.94 77.89
N ASN A 344 -25.66 27.57 76.77
CA ASN A 344 -26.75 28.52 76.39
C ASN A 344 -26.21 29.98 76.29
N SER A 345 -26.32 30.63 75.11
CA SER A 345 -26.60 32.07 74.95
C SER A 345 -26.48 32.50 73.48
N GLY A 346 -27.47 33.25 72.99
CA GLY A 346 -27.73 33.46 71.58
C GLY A 346 -26.67 34.19 70.76
N PHE A 347 -26.76 33.96 69.45
CA PHE A 347 -26.75 35.06 68.49
C PHE A 347 -28.01 34.92 67.65
N GLY A 348 -29.01 35.73 67.99
CA GLY A 348 -30.14 36.00 67.13
C GLY A 348 -29.65 36.83 65.95
N GLY A 349 -29.79 36.27 64.76
CA GLY A 349 -29.65 36.97 63.50
C GLY A 349 -30.37 36.15 62.44
N HIS A 350 -31.35 36.74 61.77
CA HIS A 350 -31.90 36.18 60.54
C HIS A 350 -30.76 36.02 59.54
N TRP A 351 -30.60 34.80 59.02
CA TRP A 351 -29.80 34.49 57.83
C TRP A 351 -30.73 34.15 56.68
#